data_AF-A0A3D5WHP3-F1
#
_entry.id   AF-A0A3D5WHP3-F1
#
_cell.length_a   1.000
_cell.length_b   1.000
_cell.length_c   1.000
_cell.angle_alpha   90.00
_cell.angle_beta   90.00
_cell.angle_gamma   90.00
#
_symmetry.space_group_name_H-M   'P 1'
#
loop_
_entity.id
_entity.type
_entity.pdbx_description
1 polymer ?
#
loop_
_entity_poly.entity_id
_entity_poly.type
_entity_poly.pdbx_seq_one_letter_code
_entity_poly.pdbx_strand_id
1 'polypeptide(L)'
;YEKYWTQIAERFNKYSDHLIFEGANEELGDRLNDSIYSNGYAVTDDQKDVSIGGNLKTADKYKMVNKINQKFVDIIRATGGNNANRHLLIPGYNTDFEKTADEKYIMPTDIAENGKTKLFVSVHYYTPWDFCGDGGAGSYTYEDRQKTVELFKNLKRFSDEGYAFIIGECGVCSPQTVTGSVTAWFNDTFKEAAKYHAVPVLWETGQYFDRAAATLKFKDVAVYFNEINGANGDTSMTKTTGKSTDLSFIKEVGDKKSVWNWTGVWYKNGGDYAYGENRYNDKADKTNGEDPDVAKKMIPSSTVSPTIAGDTTTITFDGAGFQSFLNIDVSKYKKPAIAVQFAPETLDKANWKADDEDNVGHIQLGVSDTATFKDDVDIDYAAFADKLIVLDEAGLNLTKDRHYLSLTFSGRPTITGIQIYELGE
;
A
#
# COMPACT_ATOMS: atom_id res chain seq x y z
N TYR A 1 29.96 3.59 -10.34
CA TYR A 1 29.43 4.96 -10.34
C TYR A 1 29.95 5.77 -11.53
N GLU A 2 31.23 6.19 -11.54
CA GLU A 2 31.77 7.10 -12.57
C GLU A 2 31.54 6.61 -14.01
N LYS A 3 31.86 5.34 -14.29
CA LYS A 3 31.63 4.73 -15.60
C LYS A 3 30.17 4.78 -16.05
N TYR A 4 29.21 4.60 -15.14
CA TYR A 4 27.78 4.69 -15.49
C TYR A 4 27.45 6.13 -15.88
N TRP A 5 27.82 7.09 -15.04
CA TRP A 5 27.47 8.48 -15.28
C TRP A 5 28.16 9.08 -16.50
N THR A 6 29.41 8.72 -16.80
CA THR A 6 30.06 9.14 -18.06
C THR A 6 29.28 8.62 -19.27
N GLN A 7 28.93 7.33 -19.31
CA GLN A 7 28.18 6.74 -20.43
C GLN A 7 26.79 7.37 -20.60
N ILE A 8 26.06 7.58 -19.50
CA ILE A 8 24.74 8.23 -19.51
C ILE A 8 24.87 9.67 -20.01
N ALA A 9 25.82 10.43 -19.47
CA ALA A 9 26.06 11.82 -19.84
C ALA A 9 26.40 11.96 -21.34
N GLU A 10 27.29 11.12 -21.86
CA GLU A 10 27.65 11.10 -23.28
C GLU A 10 26.45 10.73 -24.16
N ARG A 11 25.70 9.70 -23.78
CA ARG A 11 24.54 9.21 -24.54
C ARG A 11 23.46 10.27 -24.73
N PHE A 12 23.22 11.07 -23.70
CA PHE A 12 22.15 12.06 -23.64
C PHE A 12 22.66 13.51 -23.82
N ASN A 13 23.94 13.70 -24.16
CA ASN A 13 24.58 15.03 -24.24
C ASN A 13 23.82 16.03 -25.13
N LYS A 14 23.18 15.54 -26.21
CA LYS A 14 22.46 16.37 -27.19
C LYS A 14 20.98 16.61 -26.85
N TYR A 15 20.45 16.02 -25.79
CA TYR A 15 19.06 16.20 -25.39
C TYR A 15 18.86 17.59 -24.78
N SER A 16 17.65 18.13 -24.89
CA SER A 16 17.30 19.46 -24.36
C SER A 16 17.46 19.56 -22.83
N ASP A 17 17.33 20.77 -22.32
CA ASP A 17 17.34 21.11 -20.90
C ASP A 17 16.12 20.61 -20.13
N HIS A 18 15.09 20.09 -20.81
CA HIS A 18 13.96 19.40 -20.18
C HIS A 18 14.35 18.02 -19.62
N LEU A 19 15.51 17.48 -20.00
CA LEU A 19 16.07 16.25 -19.42
C LEU A 19 16.98 16.61 -18.24
N ILE A 20 16.60 16.18 -17.05
CA ILE A 20 17.34 16.34 -15.80
C ILE A 20 18.01 15.01 -15.44
N PHE A 21 19.21 15.05 -14.87
CA PHE A 21 19.84 13.87 -14.30
C PHE A 21 19.83 13.94 -12.78
N GLU A 22 19.40 12.86 -12.13
CA GLU A 22 19.48 12.68 -10.68
C GLU A 22 20.63 11.75 -10.32
N GLY A 23 21.53 12.19 -9.42
CA GLY A 23 22.80 11.49 -9.16
C GLY A 23 22.66 10.06 -8.60
N ALA A 24 21.58 9.79 -7.87
CA ALA A 24 21.21 8.47 -7.35
C ALA A 24 19.80 8.58 -6.73
N ASN A 25 19.06 7.47 -6.71
CA ASN A 25 17.92 7.33 -5.80
C ASN A 25 18.42 7.16 -4.34
N GLU A 26 17.53 7.05 -3.35
CA GLU A 26 17.65 6.88 -1.86
C GLU A 26 18.89 6.16 -1.23
N GLU A 27 19.80 5.68 -2.03
CA GLU A 27 21.06 5.00 -1.71
C GLU A 27 22.12 5.90 -1.04
N LEU A 28 22.06 7.23 -1.22
CA LEU A 28 23.08 8.13 -0.67
C LEU A 28 22.79 8.53 0.77
N GLY A 29 23.35 7.75 1.69
CA GLY A 29 23.37 8.07 3.11
C GLY A 29 23.59 6.81 3.94
N ASP A 30 22.56 6.36 4.65
CA ASP A 30 22.65 5.18 5.51
C ASP A 30 22.96 3.90 4.72
N ARG A 31 22.43 3.79 3.49
CA ARG A 31 22.63 2.65 2.60
C ARG A 31 24.04 2.52 2.03
N LEU A 32 24.92 3.51 2.27
CA LEU A 32 26.36 3.37 1.99
C LEU A 32 27.03 2.25 2.82
N ASN A 33 26.37 1.80 3.90
CA ASN A 33 26.81 0.65 4.68
C ASN A 33 26.05 -0.64 4.37
N ASP A 34 25.09 -0.64 3.43
CA ASP A 34 24.36 -1.86 3.07
C ASP A 34 25.33 -2.97 2.69
N SER A 35 25.05 -4.18 3.16
CA SER A 35 25.89 -5.34 2.88
C SER A 35 25.76 -5.74 1.42
N ILE A 36 26.90 -5.85 0.75
CA ILE A 36 27.00 -6.33 -0.63
C ILE A 36 27.85 -7.59 -0.71
N TYR A 37 27.54 -8.46 -1.65
CA TYR A 37 28.37 -9.63 -1.93
C TYR A 37 29.61 -9.24 -2.74
N SER A 38 30.55 -10.17 -2.86
CA SER A 38 31.81 -9.98 -3.59
C SER A 38 31.62 -9.62 -5.07
N ASN A 39 30.45 -9.96 -5.64
CA ASN A 39 30.03 -9.58 -6.99
C ASN A 39 29.64 -8.09 -7.13
N GLY A 40 29.56 -7.35 -6.01
CA GLY A 40 29.19 -5.93 -5.98
C GLY A 40 27.69 -5.66 -5.92
N TYR A 41 26.85 -6.67 -5.68
CA TYR A 41 25.40 -6.55 -5.62
C TYR A 41 24.86 -6.95 -4.25
N ALA A 42 23.62 -6.52 -3.95
CA ALA A 42 22.90 -6.89 -2.71
C ALA A 42 22.35 -8.32 -2.74
N VAL A 43 22.49 -9.04 -3.86
CA VAL A 43 22.05 -10.42 -4.07
C VAL A 43 23.20 -11.27 -4.62
N THR A 44 23.19 -12.56 -4.30
CA THR A 44 24.16 -13.55 -4.79
C THR A 44 23.46 -14.65 -5.58
N ASP A 45 24.16 -15.20 -6.57
CA ASP A 45 23.76 -16.40 -7.30
C ASP A 45 24.14 -17.70 -6.54
N ASP A 46 25.04 -17.62 -5.57
CA ASP A 46 25.46 -18.72 -4.69
C ASP A 46 25.15 -18.38 -3.23
N GLN A 47 24.21 -19.12 -2.63
CA GLN A 47 23.79 -18.92 -1.24
C GLN A 47 24.92 -19.08 -0.20
N LYS A 48 26.10 -19.57 -0.61
CA LYS A 48 27.30 -19.64 0.25
C LYS A 48 28.11 -18.36 0.29
N ASP A 49 27.85 -17.40 -0.59
CA ASP A 49 28.58 -16.14 -0.57
C ASP A 49 28.29 -15.38 0.73
N VAL A 50 29.30 -14.65 1.20
CA VAL A 50 29.21 -13.82 2.39
C VAL A 50 29.12 -12.37 1.95
N SER A 51 28.07 -11.68 2.39
CA SER A 51 27.95 -10.24 2.18
C SER A 51 28.84 -9.47 3.17
N ILE A 52 29.39 -8.36 2.71
CA ILE A 52 30.29 -7.49 3.46
C ILE A 52 29.59 -6.15 3.62
N GLY A 53 29.25 -5.82 4.87
CA GLY A 53 28.69 -4.52 5.25
C GLY A 53 29.75 -3.42 5.29
N GLY A 54 29.33 -2.19 4.99
CA GLY A 54 30.16 -1.01 5.25
C GLY A 54 30.24 -0.69 6.74
N ASN A 55 31.28 0.04 7.13
CA ASN A 55 31.55 0.41 8.53
C ASN A 55 31.72 1.93 8.72
N LEU A 56 31.21 2.74 7.79
CA LEU A 56 31.29 4.19 7.90
C LEU A 56 30.45 4.68 9.08
N LYS A 57 31.03 5.57 9.89
CA LYS A 57 30.28 6.30 10.92
C LYS A 57 29.39 7.35 10.26
N THR A 58 28.36 7.84 10.94
CA THR A 58 27.43 8.84 10.40
C THR A 58 28.13 10.06 9.78
N ALA A 59 29.11 10.64 10.48
CA ALA A 59 29.86 11.78 9.94
C ALA A 59 30.65 11.43 8.66
N ASP A 60 31.15 10.21 8.53
CA ASP A 60 31.89 9.76 7.35
C ASP A 60 30.94 9.39 6.20
N LYS A 61 29.71 8.94 6.50
CA LYS A 61 28.64 8.81 5.50
C LYS A 61 28.29 10.15 4.88
N TYR A 62 28.05 11.20 5.67
CA TYR A 62 27.82 12.56 5.14
C TYR A 62 28.97 13.04 4.24
N LYS A 63 30.23 12.86 4.68
CA LYS A 63 31.40 13.21 3.85
C LYS A 63 31.41 12.42 2.53
N MET A 64 31.06 11.14 2.57
CA MET A 64 30.99 10.30 1.38
C MET A 64 29.86 10.73 0.44
N VAL A 65 28.66 11.04 0.97
CA VAL A 65 27.54 11.60 0.19
C VAL A 65 27.96 12.89 -0.50
N ASN A 66 28.54 13.86 0.23
CA ASN A 66 29.01 15.11 -0.35
C ASN A 66 30.05 14.88 -1.45
N LYS A 67 30.97 13.93 -1.26
CA LYS A 67 31.98 13.55 -2.25
C LYS A 67 31.36 12.94 -3.51
N ILE A 68 30.38 12.04 -3.35
CA ILE A 68 29.69 11.39 -4.47
C ILE A 68 28.88 12.43 -5.26
N ASN A 69 28.13 13.30 -4.56
CA ASN A 69 27.35 14.37 -5.18
C ASN A 69 28.23 15.37 -5.95
N GLN A 70 29.38 15.77 -5.41
CA GLN A 70 30.33 16.60 -6.16
C GLN A 70 30.88 15.86 -7.39
N LYS A 71 31.26 14.58 -7.23
CA LYS A 71 31.79 13.76 -8.33
C LYS A 71 30.78 13.63 -9.46
N PHE A 72 29.50 13.49 -9.14
CA PHE A 72 28.42 13.48 -10.12
C PHE A 72 28.40 14.77 -10.95
N VAL A 73 28.36 15.94 -10.31
CA VAL A 73 28.39 17.24 -11.02
C VAL A 73 29.64 17.34 -11.92
N ASP A 74 30.82 17.03 -11.38
CA ASP A 74 32.08 17.07 -12.14
C ASP A 74 32.01 16.24 -13.43
N ILE A 75 31.50 15.00 -13.34
CA ILE A 75 31.41 14.08 -14.48
C ILE A 75 30.48 14.66 -15.54
N ILE A 76 29.29 15.12 -15.15
CA ILE A 76 28.32 15.64 -16.13
C ILE A 76 28.90 16.88 -16.82
N ARG A 77 29.45 17.83 -16.07
CA ARG A 77 30.03 19.07 -16.63
C ARG A 77 31.23 18.80 -17.54
N ALA A 78 32.08 17.83 -17.20
CA ALA A 78 33.24 17.47 -18.00
C ALA A 78 32.88 16.98 -19.43
N THR A 79 31.66 16.47 -19.65
CA THR A 79 31.23 16.05 -20.99
C THR A 79 30.84 17.20 -21.93
N GLY A 80 30.75 18.45 -21.43
CA GLY A 80 30.47 19.63 -22.25
C GLY A 80 29.12 19.59 -22.99
N GLY A 81 29.00 20.31 -24.10
CA GLY A 81 27.75 20.37 -24.88
C GLY A 81 26.57 20.88 -24.03
N ASN A 82 25.37 20.29 -24.16
CA ASN A 82 24.24 20.71 -23.34
C ASN A 82 24.44 20.35 -21.85
N ASN A 83 25.31 19.37 -21.54
CA ASN A 83 25.58 18.97 -20.17
C ASN A 83 26.35 20.02 -19.37
N ALA A 84 27.01 20.98 -20.03
CA ALA A 84 27.65 22.11 -19.35
C ALA A 84 26.63 22.96 -18.56
N ASN A 85 25.39 23.04 -19.03
CA ASN A 85 24.31 23.86 -18.43
C ASN A 85 23.05 23.04 -18.09
N ARG A 86 23.13 21.71 -18.16
CA ARG A 86 22.00 20.81 -17.85
C ARG A 86 21.63 20.93 -16.37
N HIS A 87 20.34 21.03 -16.09
CA HIS A 87 19.81 20.94 -14.74
C HIS A 87 20.11 19.57 -14.13
N LEU A 88 20.64 19.56 -12.91
CA LEU A 88 20.96 18.36 -12.16
C LEU A 88 20.14 18.30 -10.88
N LEU A 89 19.65 17.12 -10.56
CA LEU A 89 18.96 16.83 -9.32
C LEU A 89 19.95 16.13 -8.38
N ILE A 90 20.22 16.78 -7.25
CA ILE A 90 21.22 16.34 -6.28
C ILE A 90 20.49 15.63 -5.15
N PRO A 91 20.68 14.31 -4.98
CA PRO A 91 20.02 13.57 -3.93
C PRO A 91 20.47 14.04 -2.54
N GLY A 92 19.49 14.41 -1.72
CA GLY A 92 19.67 14.64 -0.30
C GLY A 92 20.09 13.37 0.45
N TYR A 93 20.52 13.50 1.70
CA TYR A 93 20.90 12.35 2.51
C TYR A 93 19.68 11.46 2.76
N ASN A 94 19.70 10.21 2.27
CA ASN A 94 18.55 9.29 2.20
C ASN A 94 17.32 9.88 1.50
N THR A 95 17.44 10.99 0.75
CA THR A 95 16.30 11.83 0.33
C THR A 95 15.39 12.30 1.48
N ASP A 96 15.87 12.24 2.72
CA ASP A 96 15.10 12.58 3.92
C ASP A 96 15.22 14.09 4.24
N PHE A 97 14.12 14.72 4.67
CA PHE A 97 14.06 16.17 4.87
C PHE A 97 14.99 16.64 6.01
N GLU A 98 14.97 15.95 7.15
CA GLU A 98 15.71 16.34 8.34
C GLU A 98 17.21 16.05 8.17
N LYS A 99 17.53 14.86 7.68
CA LYS A 99 18.93 14.45 7.42
C LYS A 99 19.57 15.29 6.34
N THR A 100 18.79 15.73 5.34
CA THR A 100 19.29 16.63 4.29
C THR A 100 19.48 18.04 4.83
N ALA A 101 18.62 18.52 5.75
CA ALA A 101 18.77 19.84 6.35
C ALA A 101 19.95 19.95 7.34
N ASP A 102 20.49 18.83 7.85
CA ASP A 102 21.70 18.81 8.68
C ASP A 102 22.87 19.55 8.00
N GLU A 103 23.57 20.39 8.75
CA GLU A 103 24.72 21.18 8.29
C GLU A 103 25.85 20.34 7.69
N LYS A 104 25.94 19.04 8.02
CA LYS A 104 26.91 18.10 7.45
C LYS A 104 26.63 17.78 5.99
N TYR A 105 25.39 17.92 5.54
CA TYR A 105 25.06 17.82 4.11
C TYR A 105 25.37 19.14 3.42
N ILE A 106 26.17 19.05 2.36
CA ILE A 106 26.65 20.21 1.61
C ILE A 106 26.28 20.00 0.14
N MET A 107 25.57 20.97 -0.42
CA MET A 107 25.30 20.99 -1.86
C MET A 107 26.61 21.12 -2.65
N PRO A 108 26.75 20.41 -3.77
CA PRO A 108 27.96 20.49 -4.59
C PRO A 108 28.08 21.88 -5.23
N THR A 109 29.31 22.23 -5.57
CA THR A 109 29.63 23.45 -6.33
C THR A 109 29.57 23.15 -7.82
N ASP A 110 28.87 23.99 -8.57
CA ASP A 110 28.82 23.96 -10.04
C ASP A 110 29.89 24.90 -10.63
N ILE A 111 30.04 24.90 -11.95
CA ILE A 111 30.86 25.90 -12.66
C ILE A 111 30.34 27.32 -12.38
N ALA A 112 31.24 28.30 -12.42
CA ALA A 112 30.96 29.68 -12.03
C ALA A 112 29.78 30.29 -12.82
N GLU A 113 29.66 29.94 -14.11
CA GLU A 113 28.60 30.41 -15.01
C GLU A 113 27.20 29.93 -14.59
N ASN A 114 27.10 28.74 -13.98
CA ASN A 114 25.82 28.18 -13.51
C ASN A 114 25.45 28.67 -12.11
N GLY A 115 26.45 28.89 -11.26
CA GLY A 115 26.25 29.16 -9.84
C GLY A 115 25.37 28.07 -9.21
N LYS A 116 24.25 28.46 -8.59
CA LYS A 116 23.29 27.54 -7.98
C LYS A 116 22.08 27.20 -8.87
N THR A 117 21.91 27.91 -9.98
CA THR A 117 20.66 27.92 -10.76
C THR A 117 20.41 26.63 -11.55
N LYS A 118 21.43 25.75 -11.66
CA LYS A 118 21.37 24.48 -12.38
C LYS A 118 21.36 23.25 -11.47
N LEU A 119 21.29 23.44 -10.15
CA LEU A 119 21.22 22.36 -9.18
C LEU A 119 19.91 22.42 -8.41
N PHE A 120 19.17 21.31 -8.39
CA PHE A 120 17.99 21.10 -7.56
C PHE A 120 18.31 20.13 -6.43
N VAL A 121 17.63 20.26 -5.29
CA VAL A 121 17.71 19.28 -4.19
C VAL A 121 16.63 18.21 -4.40
N SER A 122 17.01 16.92 -4.31
CA SER A 122 16.07 15.79 -4.31
C SER A 122 15.78 15.32 -2.90
N VAL A 123 14.51 15.24 -2.55
CA VAL A 123 14.00 14.69 -1.29
C VAL A 123 12.70 13.95 -1.54
N HIS A 124 12.33 12.99 -0.70
CA HIS A 124 11.10 12.20 -0.82
C HIS A 124 10.19 12.46 0.38
N TYR A 125 8.86 12.29 0.21
CA TYR A 125 7.88 12.59 1.26
C TYR A 125 6.73 11.58 1.33
N TYR A 126 6.73 10.78 2.41
CA TYR A 126 5.72 9.76 2.74
C TYR A 126 5.28 9.84 4.21
N THR A 127 5.06 11.04 4.74
CA THR A 127 4.63 11.22 6.14
C THR A 127 3.12 11.49 6.23
N PRO A 128 2.38 10.83 7.14
CA PRO A 128 2.86 9.82 8.10
C PRO A 128 3.00 8.44 7.43
N TRP A 129 4.03 7.67 7.80
CA TRP A 129 4.39 6.43 7.09
C TRP A 129 3.31 5.35 7.16
N ASP A 130 2.59 5.26 8.28
CA ASP A 130 1.47 4.34 8.45
C ASP A 130 0.28 4.67 7.52
N PHE A 131 0.15 5.91 7.04
CA PHE A 131 -0.80 6.29 6.00
C PHE A 131 -0.18 6.17 4.60
N CYS A 132 0.97 6.80 4.37
CA CYS A 132 1.56 6.96 3.03
C CYS A 132 2.36 5.77 2.52
N GLY A 133 2.96 5.00 3.42
CA GLY A 133 3.95 3.97 3.11
C GLY A 133 3.36 2.75 2.40
N ASP A 134 4.25 1.87 1.94
CA ASP A 134 3.84 0.57 1.40
C ASP A 134 3.14 -0.26 2.50
N GLY A 135 1.98 -0.82 2.16
CA GLY A 135 1.09 -1.47 3.13
C GLY A 135 0.43 -0.53 4.16
N GLY A 136 0.48 0.79 3.98
CA GLY A 136 -0.12 1.76 4.90
C GLY A 136 -1.61 1.49 5.16
N ALA A 137 -2.01 1.51 6.43
CA ALA A 137 -3.39 1.28 6.88
C ALA A 137 -3.85 2.25 7.98
N GLY A 138 -3.01 3.25 8.29
CA GLY A 138 -3.27 4.28 9.27
C GLY A 138 -4.26 5.33 8.80
N SER A 139 -4.31 6.45 9.52
CA SER A 139 -5.23 7.56 9.23
C SER A 139 -4.53 8.87 8.95
N TYR A 140 -5.13 9.74 8.12
CA TYR A 140 -4.65 11.11 7.95
C TYR A 140 -5.46 12.09 8.82
N THR A 141 -4.79 12.69 9.80
CA THR A 141 -5.42 13.54 10.81
C THR A 141 -5.01 15.01 10.68
N TYR A 142 -5.66 15.88 11.47
CA TYR A 142 -5.25 17.28 11.60
C TYR A 142 -3.83 17.42 12.19
N GLU A 143 -3.41 16.52 13.08
CA GLU A 143 -2.07 16.54 13.65
C GLU A 143 -1.01 16.23 12.58
N ASP A 144 -1.30 15.27 11.71
CA ASP A 144 -0.40 14.90 10.60
C ASP A 144 -0.22 16.06 9.62
N ARG A 145 -1.28 16.80 9.35
CA ARG A 145 -1.19 18.05 8.59
C ARG A 145 -0.27 19.09 9.24
N GLN A 146 -0.29 19.23 10.58
CA GLN A 146 0.66 20.13 11.26
C GLN A 146 2.09 19.62 11.15
N LYS A 147 2.31 18.30 11.25
CA LYS A 147 3.62 17.68 11.02
C LYS A 147 4.14 17.92 9.61
N THR A 148 3.27 17.90 8.58
CA THR A 148 3.65 18.32 7.22
C THR A 148 4.22 19.73 7.20
N VAL A 149 3.52 20.70 7.79
CA VAL A 149 4.00 22.10 7.85
C VAL A 149 5.33 22.21 8.60
N GLU A 150 5.51 21.44 9.67
CA GLU A 150 6.75 21.43 10.45
C GLU A 150 7.93 20.87 9.64
N LEU A 151 7.78 19.68 9.04
CA LEU A 151 8.84 19.03 8.28
C LEU A 151 9.27 19.86 7.07
N PHE A 152 8.34 20.50 6.37
CA PHE A 152 8.67 21.33 5.21
C PHE A 152 9.50 22.58 5.57
N LYS A 153 9.52 23.03 6.84
CA LYS A 153 10.45 24.10 7.27
C LYS A 153 11.92 23.73 7.09
N ASN A 154 12.26 22.44 7.08
CA ASN A 154 13.62 21.96 6.82
C ASN A 154 14.10 22.36 5.41
N LEU A 155 13.18 22.52 4.45
CA LEU A 155 13.50 22.98 3.09
C LEU A 155 13.90 24.47 3.06
N LYS A 156 13.56 25.25 4.10
CA LYS A 156 13.86 26.68 4.14
C LYS A 156 15.35 26.97 3.98
N ARG A 157 16.23 26.14 4.56
CA ARG A 157 17.68 26.31 4.44
C ARG A 157 18.11 26.45 2.97
N PHE A 158 17.77 25.48 2.13
CA PHE A 158 18.24 25.51 0.73
C PHE A 158 17.47 26.52 -0.12
N SER A 159 16.19 26.76 0.18
CA SER A 159 15.43 27.84 -0.46
C SER A 159 16.06 29.21 -0.19
N ASP A 160 16.46 29.50 1.04
CA ASP A 160 17.13 30.75 1.42
C ASP A 160 18.54 30.84 0.81
N GLU A 161 19.20 29.70 0.62
CA GLU A 161 20.48 29.60 -0.09
C GLU A 161 20.37 29.76 -1.62
N GLY A 162 19.16 29.76 -2.18
CA GLY A 162 18.88 29.96 -3.61
C GLY A 162 18.72 28.67 -4.43
N TYR A 163 18.49 27.52 -3.79
CA TYR A 163 18.17 26.26 -4.47
C TYR A 163 16.66 26.02 -4.49
N ALA A 164 16.19 25.36 -5.54
CA ALA A 164 14.83 24.83 -5.62
C ALA A 164 14.83 23.31 -5.43
N PHE A 165 13.65 22.72 -5.25
CA PHE A 165 13.49 21.31 -4.92
C PHE A 165 12.66 20.58 -5.96
N ILE A 166 13.02 19.32 -6.18
CA ILE A 166 12.09 18.33 -6.73
C ILE A 166 11.87 17.33 -5.60
N ILE A 167 10.62 17.18 -5.16
CA ILE A 167 10.26 16.10 -4.24
C ILE A 167 10.11 14.87 -5.14
N GLY A 168 11.20 14.14 -5.33
CA GLY A 168 11.37 13.11 -6.36
C GLY A 168 10.35 11.98 -6.26
N GLU A 169 9.91 11.70 -5.03
CA GLU A 169 8.82 10.79 -4.75
C GLU A 169 7.94 11.32 -3.62
N CYS A 170 6.64 11.20 -3.80
CA CYS A 170 5.65 11.37 -2.75
C CYS A 170 4.38 10.61 -3.11
N GLY A 171 3.58 10.21 -2.12
CA GLY A 171 2.28 9.61 -2.40
C GLY A 171 1.71 8.84 -1.23
N VAL A 172 0.57 8.21 -1.49
CA VAL A 172 0.02 7.15 -0.65
C VAL A 172 0.13 5.86 -1.45
N CYS A 173 1.00 4.94 -1.02
CA CYS A 173 1.30 3.73 -1.79
C CYS A 173 0.14 2.72 -1.78
N SER A 174 -0.62 2.69 -0.68
CA SER A 174 -1.78 1.79 -0.52
C SER A 174 -3.09 2.57 -0.34
N PRO A 175 -3.56 3.30 -1.36
CA PRO A 175 -4.64 4.28 -1.21
C PRO A 175 -6.00 3.67 -0.86
N GLN A 176 -6.21 2.35 -0.94
CA GLN A 176 -7.48 1.70 -0.58
C GLN A 176 -7.51 1.13 0.85
N THR A 177 -6.38 1.04 1.54
CA THR A 177 -6.29 0.41 2.86
C THR A 177 -6.25 1.43 4.00
N VAL A 178 -6.17 2.72 3.68
CA VAL A 178 -6.04 3.81 4.65
C VAL A 178 -7.40 4.40 5.05
N THR A 179 -7.45 4.98 6.25
CA THR A 179 -8.63 5.73 6.70
C THR A 179 -8.40 7.23 6.55
N GLY A 180 -9.37 7.96 6.02
CA GLY A 180 -9.23 9.41 5.76
C GLY A 180 -8.88 9.71 4.30
N SER A 181 -8.75 11.00 4.00
CA SER A 181 -8.76 11.48 2.61
C SER A 181 -7.35 11.55 2.02
N VAL A 182 -7.07 10.71 1.01
CA VAL A 182 -5.82 10.76 0.21
C VAL A 182 -5.71 12.09 -0.54
N THR A 183 -6.81 12.60 -1.09
CA THR A 183 -6.81 13.89 -1.80
C THR A 183 -6.61 15.08 -0.88
N ALA A 184 -7.02 15.01 0.40
CA ALA A 184 -6.65 16.01 1.40
C ALA A 184 -5.15 16.01 1.67
N TRP A 185 -4.53 14.82 1.81
CA TRP A 185 -3.08 14.69 1.95
C TRP A 185 -2.34 15.26 0.73
N PHE A 186 -2.80 14.97 -0.50
CA PHE A 186 -2.24 15.59 -1.72
C PHE A 186 -2.35 17.10 -1.66
N ASN A 187 -3.53 17.62 -1.34
CA ASN A 187 -3.78 19.05 -1.28
C ASN A 187 -2.87 19.76 -0.28
N ASP A 188 -2.76 19.24 0.94
CA ASP A 188 -1.94 19.85 1.99
C ASP A 188 -0.44 19.75 1.64
N THR A 189 0.03 18.60 1.18
CA THR A 189 1.43 18.40 0.76
C THR A 189 1.80 19.31 -0.41
N PHE A 190 0.97 19.38 -1.46
CA PHE A 190 1.29 20.16 -2.65
C PHE A 190 1.21 21.68 -2.39
N LYS A 191 0.25 22.12 -1.55
CA LYS A 191 0.18 23.52 -1.11
C LYS A 191 1.37 23.91 -0.24
N GLU A 192 1.85 23.01 0.62
CA GLU A 192 3.03 23.28 1.43
C GLU A 192 4.29 23.32 0.57
N ALA A 193 4.46 22.36 -0.36
CA ALA A 193 5.57 22.31 -1.30
C ALA A 193 5.72 23.60 -2.12
N ALA A 194 4.60 24.16 -2.60
CA ALA A 194 4.61 25.40 -3.38
C ALA A 194 5.23 26.59 -2.61
N LYS A 195 5.15 26.61 -1.27
CA LYS A 195 5.76 27.68 -0.44
C LYS A 195 7.29 27.66 -0.43
N TYR A 196 7.90 26.52 -0.79
CA TYR A 196 9.35 26.30 -0.77
C TYR A 196 9.93 26.10 -2.17
N HIS A 197 9.20 26.49 -3.23
CA HIS A 197 9.61 26.26 -4.62
C HIS A 197 9.92 24.79 -4.92
N ALA A 198 9.16 23.89 -4.29
CA ALA A 198 9.29 22.46 -4.45
C ALA A 198 8.24 21.93 -5.44
N VAL A 199 8.68 21.07 -6.36
CA VAL A 199 7.80 20.36 -7.30
C VAL A 199 7.60 18.92 -6.81
N PRO A 200 6.38 18.53 -6.37
CA PRO A 200 6.07 17.15 -6.02
C PRO A 200 5.93 16.26 -7.25
N VAL A 201 6.60 15.10 -7.23
CA VAL A 201 6.45 14.05 -8.24
C VAL A 201 5.78 12.85 -7.57
N LEU A 202 4.61 12.48 -8.06
CA LEU A 202 3.84 11.38 -7.49
C LEU A 202 4.51 10.05 -7.80
N TRP A 203 4.78 9.25 -6.77
CA TRP A 203 5.19 7.86 -6.91
C TRP A 203 4.01 7.02 -7.38
N GLU A 204 3.99 6.64 -8.67
CA GLU A 204 2.90 5.87 -9.28
C GLU A 204 3.41 4.55 -9.85
N THR A 205 3.26 3.48 -9.07
CA THR A 205 3.70 2.13 -9.44
C THR A 205 2.58 1.27 -10.01
N GLY A 206 1.36 1.83 -10.09
CA GLY A 206 0.17 1.18 -10.63
C GLY A 206 -1.04 1.35 -9.73
N GLN A 207 -0.94 2.04 -8.59
CA GLN A 207 -2.05 2.19 -7.67
C GLN A 207 -3.09 3.22 -8.14
N TYR A 208 -2.71 4.32 -8.81
CA TYR A 208 -3.65 5.36 -9.25
C TYR A 208 -4.01 5.28 -10.74
N PHE A 209 -3.12 4.78 -11.59
CA PHE A 209 -3.29 4.82 -13.05
C PHE A 209 -3.29 3.42 -13.65
N ASP A 210 -4.33 3.11 -14.41
CA ASP A 210 -4.38 1.92 -15.25
C ASP A 210 -3.57 2.18 -16.52
N ARG A 211 -2.38 1.58 -16.59
CA ARG A 211 -1.47 1.75 -17.73
C ARG A 211 -1.97 1.08 -19.01
N ALA A 212 -2.85 0.08 -18.93
CA ALA A 212 -3.42 -0.60 -20.09
C ALA A 212 -4.61 0.17 -20.65
N ALA A 213 -5.48 0.67 -19.79
CA ALA A 213 -6.63 1.49 -20.18
C ALA A 213 -6.27 2.97 -20.41
N ALA A 214 -5.11 3.41 -19.92
CA ALA A 214 -4.67 4.81 -19.90
C ALA A 214 -5.66 5.74 -19.16
N THR A 215 -6.20 5.29 -18.03
CA THR A 215 -7.18 6.02 -17.22
C THR A 215 -6.80 6.04 -15.73
N LEU A 216 -7.30 7.03 -15.00
CA LEU A 216 -7.24 7.03 -13.54
C LEU A 216 -8.22 6.01 -12.96
N LYS A 217 -7.82 5.35 -11.87
CA LYS A 217 -8.60 4.31 -11.19
C LYS A 217 -9.63 4.86 -10.20
N PHE A 218 -9.39 6.06 -9.68
CA PHE A 218 -10.20 6.65 -8.60
C PHE A 218 -10.78 8.01 -8.98
N LYS A 219 -12.07 8.17 -8.68
CA LYS A 219 -12.88 9.33 -9.02
C LYS A 219 -12.43 10.58 -8.29
N ASP A 220 -12.23 10.48 -6.99
CA ASP A 220 -11.78 11.60 -6.16
C ASP A 220 -10.40 12.11 -6.59
N VAL A 221 -9.48 11.22 -6.94
CA VAL A 221 -8.16 11.58 -7.48
C VAL A 221 -8.29 12.27 -8.84
N ALA A 222 -9.14 11.76 -9.74
CA ALA A 222 -9.40 12.39 -11.03
C ALA A 222 -10.04 13.77 -10.90
N VAL A 223 -11.03 13.92 -10.02
CA VAL A 223 -11.67 15.20 -9.70
C VAL A 223 -10.65 16.17 -9.12
N TYR A 224 -9.84 15.74 -8.16
CA TYR A 224 -8.78 16.56 -7.56
C TYR A 224 -7.77 17.06 -8.60
N PHE A 225 -7.26 16.18 -9.46
CA PHE A 225 -6.31 16.59 -10.51
C PHE A 225 -6.93 17.49 -11.56
N ASN A 226 -8.21 17.28 -11.92
CA ASN A 226 -8.94 18.21 -12.78
C ASN A 226 -9.04 19.60 -12.14
N GLU A 227 -9.36 19.67 -10.85
CA GLU A 227 -9.50 20.93 -10.12
C GLU A 227 -8.16 21.70 -10.06
N ILE A 228 -7.09 21.08 -9.58
CA ILE A 228 -5.82 21.80 -9.35
C ILE A 228 -5.12 22.19 -10.66
N ASN A 229 -5.41 21.48 -11.77
CA ASN A 229 -4.81 21.77 -13.08
C ASN A 229 -5.74 22.57 -14.01
N GLY A 230 -6.99 22.84 -13.60
CA GLY A 230 -8.00 23.44 -14.49
C GLY A 230 -8.32 22.56 -15.71
N ALA A 231 -8.26 21.24 -15.55
CA ALA A 231 -8.50 20.25 -16.59
C ALA A 231 -9.92 19.65 -16.51
N ASN A 232 -10.31 18.89 -17.54
CA ASN A 232 -11.62 18.27 -17.67
C ASN A 232 -11.54 16.79 -18.12
N GLY A 233 -10.55 16.06 -17.60
CA GLY A 233 -10.37 14.63 -17.85
C GLY A 233 -11.53 13.77 -17.33
N ASP A 234 -11.51 12.49 -17.69
CA ASP A 234 -12.54 11.50 -17.30
C ASP A 234 -12.69 11.39 -15.78
N THR A 235 -13.94 11.42 -15.30
CA THR A 235 -14.34 11.28 -13.89
C THR A 235 -15.51 10.28 -13.72
N SER A 236 -15.75 9.43 -14.73
CA SER A 236 -16.87 8.48 -14.78
C SER A 236 -16.68 7.23 -13.92
N MET A 237 -15.44 6.97 -13.47
CA MET A 237 -15.13 5.84 -12.58
C MET A 237 -15.86 5.98 -11.24
N THR A 238 -16.16 4.85 -10.61
CA THR A 238 -16.97 4.80 -9.39
C THR A 238 -16.13 4.64 -8.12
N LYS A 239 -14.94 4.04 -8.22
CA LYS A 239 -14.04 3.83 -7.08
C LYS A 239 -13.52 5.16 -6.54
N THR A 240 -13.37 5.23 -5.22
CA THR A 240 -12.80 6.36 -4.49
C THR A 240 -11.65 5.84 -3.62
N THR A 241 -10.66 6.66 -3.33
CA THR A 241 -9.59 6.28 -2.38
C THR A 241 -10.10 6.22 -0.93
N GLY A 242 -9.30 5.61 -0.07
CA GLY A 242 -9.64 5.27 1.30
C GLY A 242 -10.39 3.94 1.41
N LYS A 243 -10.44 3.39 2.63
CA LYS A 243 -11.32 2.27 2.95
C LYS A 243 -12.77 2.62 2.65
N SER A 244 -13.52 1.66 2.13
CA SER A 244 -14.96 1.85 1.91
C SER A 244 -15.68 1.94 3.26
N THR A 245 -16.53 2.94 3.41
CA THR A 245 -17.47 3.05 4.55
C THR A 245 -18.89 2.65 4.15
N ASP A 246 -19.09 2.19 2.91
CA ASP A 246 -20.39 1.74 2.43
C ASP A 246 -20.76 0.40 3.06
N LEU A 247 -21.65 0.46 4.05
CA LEU A 247 -22.23 -0.69 4.73
C LEU A 247 -23.65 -1.01 4.21
N SER A 248 -24.09 -0.42 3.10
CA SER A 248 -25.50 -0.51 2.63
C SER A 248 -25.92 -1.94 2.25
N PHE A 249 -24.96 -2.81 1.94
CA PHE A 249 -25.18 -4.24 1.71
C PHE A 249 -25.27 -5.06 3.01
N ILE A 250 -24.89 -4.51 4.17
CA ILE A 250 -25.03 -5.15 5.48
C ILE A 250 -26.34 -4.71 6.13
N LYS A 251 -27.27 -5.65 6.36
CA LYS A 251 -28.61 -5.33 6.88
C LYS A 251 -29.00 -6.22 8.05
N GLU A 252 -29.71 -5.64 9.02
CA GLU A 252 -30.53 -6.40 9.95
C GLU A 252 -31.71 -7.00 9.18
N VAL A 253 -31.94 -8.30 9.36
CA VAL A 253 -33.08 -8.99 8.75
C VAL A 253 -33.67 -9.92 9.79
N GLY A 254 -34.97 -9.76 10.03
CA GLY A 254 -35.76 -10.50 11.02
C GLY A 254 -35.93 -12.00 10.71
N ASP A 255 -37.02 -12.60 11.19
CA ASP A 255 -37.26 -14.05 11.09
C ASP A 255 -37.10 -14.56 9.65
N LYS A 256 -36.16 -15.50 9.47
CA LYS A 256 -35.73 -16.00 8.18
C LYS A 256 -35.44 -17.49 8.27
N LYS A 257 -35.73 -18.21 7.19
CA LYS A 257 -35.42 -19.64 7.07
C LYS A 257 -34.24 -19.80 6.14
N SER A 258 -33.15 -20.37 6.67
CA SER A 258 -31.97 -20.67 5.85
C SER A 258 -32.33 -21.66 4.75
N VAL A 259 -31.91 -21.36 3.52
CA VAL A 259 -32.13 -22.20 2.35
C VAL A 259 -30.89 -23.02 1.97
N TRP A 260 -29.71 -22.62 2.46
CA TRP A 260 -28.45 -23.33 2.32
C TRP A 260 -27.57 -23.06 3.53
N ASN A 261 -26.88 -24.10 4.02
CA ASN A 261 -26.06 -24.01 5.23
C ASN A 261 -24.71 -24.67 5.00
N TRP A 262 -23.65 -23.96 5.36
CA TRP A 262 -22.40 -24.56 5.79
C TRP A 262 -22.32 -24.53 7.31
N THR A 263 -22.04 -25.68 7.90
CA THR A 263 -21.73 -25.82 9.32
C THR A 263 -20.38 -26.51 9.45
N GLY A 264 -19.52 -25.99 10.30
CA GLY A 264 -18.18 -26.53 10.47
C GLY A 264 -17.41 -25.73 11.50
N VAL A 265 -16.08 -25.77 11.36
CA VAL A 265 -15.19 -24.92 12.13
C VAL A 265 -14.15 -24.41 11.16
N TRP A 266 -14.03 -23.10 11.07
CA TRP A 266 -12.97 -22.43 10.34
C TRP A 266 -12.23 -21.52 11.32
N TYR A 267 -11.02 -21.94 11.68
CA TYR A 267 -10.04 -21.12 12.37
C TYR A 267 -9.39 -20.20 11.34
N LYS A 268 -10.00 -19.03 11.10
CA LYS A 268 -9.45 -18.04 10.16
C LYS A 268 -8.01 -17.68 10.53
N ASN A 269 -7.10 -17.77 9.57
CA ASN A 269 -5.67 -17.62 9.83
C ASN A 269 -5.26 -16.14 9.91
N GLY A 270 -4.69 -15.72 11.04
CA GLY A 270 -4.15 -14.37 11.24
C GLY A 270 -2.73 -14.16 10.72
N GLY A 271 -2.13 -15.19 10.10
CA GLY A 271 -0.71 -15.22 9.68
C GLY A 271 0.22 -15.89 10.70
N ASP A 272 -0.31 -16.26 11.86
CA ASP A 272 0.39 -16.93 12.95
C ASP A 272 0.08 -18.45 13.03
N TYR A 273 -0.80 -18.93 12.15
CA TYR A 273 -1.23 -20.32 12.07
C TYR A 273 -1.82 -20.89 13.38
N ALA A 274 -2.51 -20.05 14.17
CA ALA A 274 -3.14 -20.48 15.42
C ALA A 274 -4.54 -21.11 15.21
N TYR A 275 -4.81 -22.26 15.85
CA TYR A 275 -6.07 -23.01 15.78
C TYR A 275 -6.41 -23.69 17.12
N GLY A 276 -7.68 -24.05 17.33
CA GLY A 276 -8.15 -24.70 18.56
C GLY A 276 -7.89 -23.86 19.81
N GLU A 277 -7.52 -24.52 20.92
CA GLU A 277 -7.22 -23.84 22.20
C GLU A 277 -6.00 -22.89 22.13
N ASN A 278 -5.10 -23.10 21.17
CA ASN A 278 -3.91 -22.25 21.01
C ASN A 278 -4.21 -20.89 20.37
N ARG A 279 -5.45 -20.68 19.91
CA ARG A 279 -5.88 -19.47 19.21
C ARG A 279 -5.74 -18.19 20.03
N TYR A 280 -5.73 -18.29 21.35
CA TYR A 280 -5.68 -17.12 22.25
C TYR A 280 -4.43 -17.08 23.13
N ASN A 281 -3.45 -17.95 22.90
CA ASN A 281 -2.20 -17.95 23.68
C ASN A 281 -1.06 -17.22 22.95
N ASP A 282 -0.01 -16.86 23.71
CA ASP A 282 1.20 -16.18 23.20
C ASP A 282 2.15 -17.09 22.41
N LYS A 283 1.77 -18.34 22.16
CA LYS A 283 2.63 -19.40 21.62
C LYS A 283 2.21 -19.86 20.22
N ALA A 284 1.68 -18.95 19.41
CA ALA A 284 1.40 -19.25 18.01
C ALA A 284 2.70 -19.61 17.28
N ASP A 285 2.75 -20.82 16.73
CA ASP A 285 3.94 -21.39 16.10
C ASP A 285 3.91 -21.13 14.59
N LYS A 286 4.70 -20.15 14.16
CA LYS A 286 4.85 -19.76 12.75
C LYS A 286 5.42 -20.88 11.86
N THR A 287 6.00 -21.94 12.43
CA THR A 287 6.50 -23.09 11.67
C THR A 287 5.39 -23.99 11.13
N ASN A 288 4.15 -23.85 11.64
CA ASN A 288 2.99 -24.60 11.14
C ASN A 288 2.57 -24.22 9.71
N GLY A 289 3.07 -23.13 9.14
CA GLY A 289 2.80 -22.78 7.74
C GLY A 289 3.37 -23.78 6.73
N GLU A 290 4.36 -24.58 7.15
CA GLU A 290 4.98 -25.63 6.34
C GLU A 290 4.31 -27.01 6.56
N ASP A 291 3.30 -27.09 7.44
CA ASP A 291 2.61 -28.34 7.74
C ASP A 291 1.72 -28.77 6.55
N PRO A 292 1.94 -29.97 5.98
CA PRO A 292 1.13 -30.47 4.86
C PRO A 292 -0.35 -30.67 5.20
N ASP A 293 -0.71 -30.74 6.49
CA ASP A 293 -2.09 -30.89 6.98
C ASP A 293 -2.68 -29.57 7.53
N VAL A 294 -2.04 -28.41 7.29
CA VAL A 294 -2.50 -27.10 7.79
C VAL A 294 -3.97 -26.80 7.42
N ALA A 295 -4.41 -27.17 6.22
CA ALA A 295 -5.81 -27.03 5.80
C ALA A 295 -6.79 -27.79 6.72
N LYS A 296 -6.45 -29.02 7.13
CA LYS A 296 -7.29 -29.83 8.03
C LYS A 296 -7.29 -29.29 9.45
N LYS A 297 -6.20 -28.62 9.86
CA LYS A 297 -6.12 -27.99 11.18
C LYS A 297 -6.93 -26.71 11.24
N MET A 298 -6.89 -25.91 10.16
CA MET A 298 -7.65 -24.67 10.04
C MET A 298 -9.13 -24.91 9.79
N ILE A 299 -9.48 -25.96 9.03
CA ILE A 299 -10.87 -26.34 8.74
C ILE A 299 -11.10 -27.80 9.14
N PRO A 300 -11.14 -28.13 10.45
CA PRO A 300 -11.24 -29.51 10.91
C PRO A 300 -12.60 -30.15 10.67
N SER A 301 -13.63 -29.35 10.38
CA SER A 301 -14.95 -29.85 10.03
C SER A 301 -15.62 -28.93 9.02
N SER A 302 -16.32 -29.52 8.06
CA SER A 302 -17.00 -28.82 6.99
C SER A 302 -18.15 -29.68 6.51
N THR A 303 -19.37 -29.17 6.57
CA THR A 303 -20.58 -29.87 6.12
C THR A 303 -21.49 -28.87 5.44
N VAL A 304 -21.94 -29.20 4.24
CA VAL A 304 -22.88 -28.41 3.45
C VAL A 304 -24.24 -29.11 3.43
N SER A 305 -25.31 -28.34 3.63
CA SER A 305 -26.69 -28.81 3.72
C SER A 305 -27.63 -27.86 2.97
N PRO A 306 -27.85 -28.08 1.65
CA PRO A 306 -28.83 -27.33 0.89
C PRO A 306 -30.25 -27.81 1.21
N THR A 307 -31.22 -26.90 1.19
CA THR A 307 -32.65 -27.23 1.35
C THR A 307 -33.43 -27.09 0.04
N ILE A 308 -32.86 -26.37 -0.94
CA ILE A 308 -33.42 -26.24 -2.29
C ILE A 308 -33.01 -27.45 -3.13
N ALA A 309 -33.98 -28.09 -3.77
CA ALA A 309 -33.72 -29.24 -4.62
C ALA A 309 -32.84 -28.88 -5.84
N GLY A 310 -31.74 -29.63 -6.00
CA GLY A 310 -30.80 -29.46 -7.09
C GLY A 310 -29.99 -28.16 -7.03
N ASP A 311 -29.87 -27.54 -5.87
CA ASP A 311 -28.95 -26.43 -5.62
C ASP A 311 -27.51 -26.95 -5.62
N THR A 312 -26.68 -26.33 -6.46
CA THR A 312 -25.27 -26.71 -6.66
C THR A 312 -24.28 -25.80 -5.92
N THR A 313 -24.77 -24.96 -5.00
CA THR A 313 -23.95 -24.05 -4.21
C THR A 313 -22.93 -24.78 -3.34
N THR A 314 -21.67 -24.37 -3.42
CA THR A 314 -20.55 -24.94 -2.65
C THR A 314 -19.74 -23.87 -1.94
N ILE A 315 -19.00 -24.30 -0.92
CA ILE A 315 -17.98 -23.48 -0.27
C ILE A 315 -16.67 -24.25 -0.22
N THR A 316 -15.57 -23.57 -0.51
CA THR A 316 -14.20 -24.06 -0.32
C THR A 316 -13.40 -23.06 0.49
N PHE A 317 -12.23 -23.47 0.95
CA PHE A 317 -11.29 -22.64 1.70
C PHE A 317 -9.92 -22.75 1.04
N ASP A 318 -9.09 -21.72 1.15
CA ASP A 318 -7.70 -21.82 0.74
C ASP A 318 -6.91 -22.78 1.65
N GLY A 319 -5.76 -23.25 1.15
CA GLY A 319 -4.96 -24.27 1.83
C GLY A 319 -4.49 -23.87 3.23
N ALA A 320 -4.37 -22.56 3.52
CA ALA A 320 -3.89 -22.06 4.79
C ALA A 320 -4.99 -21.41 5.66
N GLY A 321 -6.26 -21.46 5.24
CA GLY A 321 -7.40 -20.96 6.01
C GLY A 321 -7.47 -19.44 6.13
N PHE A 322 -6.88 -18.68 5.19
CA PHE A 322 -7.03 -17.24 5.10
C PHE A 322 -8.39 -16.82 4.54
N GLN A 323 -8.98 -17.58 3.61
CA GLN A 323 -10.15 -17.16 2.85
C GLN A 323 -11.12 -18.32 2.62
N SER A 324 -12.40 -17.97 2.53
CA SER A 324 -13.45 -18.86 2.05
C SER A 324 -13.95 -18.42 0.68
N PHE A 325 -14.42 -19.36 -0.12
CA PHE A 325 -14.82 -19.15 -1.51
C PHE A 325 -16.19 -19.80 -1.73
N LEU A 326 -17.23 -18.97 -1.80
CA LEU A 326 -18.61 -19.41 -1.98
C LEU A 326 -18.98 -19.36 -3.47
N ASN A 327 -19.29 -20.51 -4.06
CA ASN A 327 -19.78 -20.62 -5.43
C ASN A 327 -21.31 -20.71 -5.39
N ILE A 328 -21.99 -19.57 -5.57
CA ILE A 328 -23.45 -19.48 -5.48
C ILE A 328 -24.09 -19.96 -6.77
N ASP A 329 -25.06 -20.89 -6.69
CA ASP A 329 -25.88 -21.30 -7.82
C ASP A 329 -26.90 -20.20 -8.16
N VAL A 330 -26.46 -19.23 -8.96
CA VAL A 330 -27.25 -18.04 -9.35
C VAL A 330 -28.58 -18.38 -10.05
N SER A 331 -28.81 -19.64 -10.45
CA SER A 331 -30.10 -20.08 -10.99
C SER A 331 -31.17 -20.33 -9.90
N LYS A 332 -30.75 -20.46 -8.64
CA LYS A 332 -31.61 -20.78 -7.49
C LYS A 332 -31.92 -19.59 -6.60
N TYR A 333 -31.10 -18.54 -6.67
CA TYR A 333 -31.20 -17.36 -5.82
C TYR A 333 -31.59 -16.14 -6.64
N LYS A 334 -32.40 -15.24 -6.05
CA LYS A 334 -32.70 -13.92 -6.64
C LYS A 334 -32.11 -12.79 -5.81
N LYS A 335 -32.21 -12.89 -4.49
CA LYS A 335 -31.72 -11.92 -3.51
C LYS A 335 -31.14 -12.66 -2.31
N PRO A 336 -30.02 -13.37 -2.50
CA PRO A 336 -29.41 -14.13 -1.42
C PRO A 336 -28.83 -13.19 -0.37
N ALA A 337 -28.98 -13.57 0.88
CA ALA A 337 -28.43 -12.86 2.02
C ALA A 337 -27.63 -13.84 2.89
N ILE A 338 -26.37 -13.50 3.16
CA ILE A 338 -25.40 -14.39 3.78
C ILE A 338 -25.24 -14.00 5.26
N ALA A 339 -25.46 -14.95 6.17
CA ALA A 339 -25.06 -14.83 7.57
C ALA A 339 -23.75 -15.55 7.83
N VAL A 340 -22.99 -15.01 8.78
CA VAL A 340 -21.77 -15.61 9.30
C VAL A 340 -21.98 -15.86 10.78
N GLN A 341 -21.78 -17.10 11.21
CA GLN A 341 -21.89 -17.49 12.61
C GLN A 341 -20.48 -17.59 13.20
N PHE A 342 -20.22 -16.78 14.22
CA PHE A 342 -18.97 -16.83 14.98
C PHE A 342 -19.14 -17.70 16.22
N ALA A 343 -18.04 -18.33 16.64
CA ALA A 343 -18.01 -19.00 17.93
C ALA A 343 -18.11 -17.96 19.07
N PRO A 344 -18.75 -18.27 20.21
CA PRO A 344 -18.97 -17.31 21.30
C PRO A 344 -17.68 -16.62 21.78
N GLU A 345 -16.57 -17.35 21.83
CA GLU A 345 -15.27 -16.82 22.24
C GLU A 345 -14.72 -15.74 21.30
N THR A 346 -15.15 -15.74 20.03
CA THR A 346 -14.81 -14.71 19.05
C THR A 346 -15.56 -13.40 19.31
N LEU A 347 -16.73 -13.47 19.96
CA LEU A 347 -17.56 -12.30 20.24
C LEU A 347 -17.24 -11.66 21.61
N ASP A 348 -16.47 -12.35 22.45
CA ASP A 348 -16.09 -11.86 23.78
C ASP A 348 -14.79 -11.05 23.72
N LYS A 349 -14.91 -9.73 23.96
CA LYS A 349 -13.79 -8.78 23.94
C LYS A 349 -12.71 -9.09 24.99
N ALA A 350 -13.01 -9.88 26.02
CA ALA A 350 -12.03 -10.27 27.04
C ALA A 350 -10.96 -11.26 26.54
N ASN A 351 -11.19 -11.94 25.41
CA ASN A 351 -10.26 -12.94 24.87
C ASN A 351 -9.15 -12.34 23.99
N TRP A 352 -9.09 -11.01 23.86
CA TRP A 352 -8.18 -10.29 22.95
C TRP A 352 -7.14 -9.49 23.74
N LYS A 353 -5.95 -9.32 23.17
CA LYS A 353 -4.78 -8.81 23.92
C LYS A 353 -4.70 -7.29 23.97
N ALA A 354 -5.36 -6.58 23.05
CA ALA A 354 -5.43 -5.12 23.01
C ALA A 354 -6.75 -4.66 22.39
N ASP A 355 -7.19 -3.44 22.70
CA ASP A 355 -8.46 -2.89 22.20
C ASP A 355 -8.48 -2.74 20.66
N ASP A 356 -7.30 -2.69 20.04
CA ASP A 356 -7.02 -2.57 18.61
C ASP A 356 -6.57 -3.88 17.92
N GLU A 357 -6.18 -4.91 18.68
CA GLU A 357 -6.07 -6.28 18.14
C GLU A 357 -7.49 -6.87 18.00
N ASP A 358 -7.95 -6.97 16.75
CA ASP A 358 -8.98 -7.91 16.29
C ASP A 358 -10.45 -7.70 16.76
N ASN A 359 -10.80 -6.56 17.36
CA ASN A 359 -12.22 -6.17 17.54
C ASN A 359 -12.85 -5.57 16.27
N VAL A 360 -12.03 -5.24 15.26
CA VAL A 360 -12.47 -4.72 13.97
C VAL A 360 -12.07 -5.70 12.89
N GLY A 361 -13.07 -6.37 12.35
CA GLY A 361 -13.01 -7.21 11.18
C GLY A 361 -13.02 -6.39 9.90
N HIS A 362 -12.25 -6.76 8.88
CA HIS A 362 -12.57 -6.40 7.50
C HIS A 362 -13.36 -7.53 6.86
N ILE A 363 -14.55 -7.26 6.34
CA ILE A 363 -15.13 -8.16 5.35
C ILE A 363 -14.55 -7.78 4.00
N GLN A 364 -13.85 -8.72 3.38
CA GLN A 364 -13.53 -8.61 1.96
C GLN A 364 -14.56 -9.44 1.18
N LEU A 365 -15.27 -8.79 0.26
CA LEU A 365 -16.13 -9.43 -0.73
C LEU A 365 -15.48 -9.29 -2.09
N GLY A 366 -15.16 -10.39 -2.76
CA GLY A 366 -14.51 -10.34 -4.07
C GLY A 366 -14.80 -11.54 -4.96
N VAL A 367 -14.23 -11.54 -6.16
CA VAL A 367 -14.34 -12.62 -7.15
C VAL A 367 -12.97 -13.22 -7.46
N SER A 368 -12.90 -14.54 -7.59
CA SER A 368 -11.65 -15.32 -7.62
C SER A 368 -10.66 -15.05 -8.77
N ASP A 369 -11.06 -14.33 -9.81
CA ASP A 369 -10.27 -14.04 -11.02
C ASP A 369 -9.69 -12.61 -11.05
N THR A 370 -10.18 -11.72 -10.18
CA THR A 370 -9.56 -10.42 -9.94
C THR A 370 -8.74 -10.53 -8.68
N ALA A 371 -7.48 -10.11 -8.74
CA ALA A 371 -6.70 -9.90 -7.53
C ALA A 371 -7.42 -8.82 -6.71
N THR A 372 -8.20 -9.27 -5.72
CA THR A 372 -8.84 -8.49 -4.66
C THR A 372 -9.75 -7.34 -5.12
N PHE A 373 -11.07 -7.50 -4.96
CA PHE A 373 -11.91 -6.35 -4.64
C PHE A 373 -11.49 -5.90 -3.23
N LYS A 374 -10.66 -4.86 -3.12
CA LYS A 374 -10.41 -4.17 -1.84
C LYS A 374 -11.54 -3.17 -1.57
N ASP A 375 -12.75 -3.70 -1.43
CA ASP A 375 -13.76 -3.04 -0.60
C ASP A 375 -13.57 -3.62 0.79
N ASP A 376 -12.49 -3.20 1.46
CA ASP A 376 -12.26 -3.50 2.86
C ASP A 376 -13.28 -2.70 3.66
N VAL A 377 -14.31 -3.39 4.16
CA VAL A 377 -15.32 -2.77 5.00
C VAL A 377 -15.06 -3.15 6.46
N ASP A 378 -14.75 -2.15 7.27
CA ASP A 378 -14.59 -2.29 8.73
C ASP A 378 -15.93 -2.68 9.38
N ILE A 379 -15.91 -3.76 10.16
CA ILE A 379 -17.03 -4.28 10.95
C ILE A 379 -16.57 -4.59 12.38
N ASP A 380 -17.43 -4.34 13.38
CA ASP A 380 -17.28 -4.96 14.70
C ASP A 380 -17.98 -6.32 14.67
N TYR A 381 -17.29 -7.42 15.01
CA TYR A 381 -17.85 -8.77 14.87
C TYR A 381 -19.10 -8.99 15.71
N ALA A 382 -19.17 -8.41 16.91
CA ALA A 382 -20.35 -8.51 17.77
C ALA A 382 -21.53 -7.73 17.16
N ALA A 383 -21.28 -6.53 16.62
CA ALA A 383 -22.30 -5.75 15.91
C ALA A 383 -22.71 -6.36 14.56
N PHE A 384 -21.86 -7.22 13.98
CA PHE A 384 -22.11 -7.88 12.70
C PHE A 384 -22.77 -9.26 12.85
N ALA A 385 -22.60 -9.97 13.97
CA ALA A 385 -23.05 -11.36 14.16
C ALA A 385 -24.54 -11.59 13.83
N ASP A 386 -25.40 -10.59 14.03
CA ASP A 386 -26.85 -10.67 13.75
C ASP A 386 -27.27 -10.07 12.39
N LYS A 387 -26.30 -9.62 11.58
CA LYS A 387 -26.54 -8.95 10.29
C LYS A 387 -26.27 -9.89 9.12
N LEU A 388 -26.82 -9.52 7.97
CA LEU A 388 -26.64 -10.25 6.71
C LEU A 388 -25.93 -9.40 5.67
N ILE A 389 -25.08 -10.05 4.88
CA ILE A 389 -24.55 -9.52 3.62
C ILE A 389 -25.59 -9.79 2.53
N VAL A 390 -26.30 -8.76 2.09
CA VAL A 390 -27.34 -8.86 1.05
C VAL A 390 -26.72 -8.64 -0.32
N LEU A 391 -26.78 -9.65 -1.18
CA LEU A 391 -26.37 -9.52 -2.58
C LEU A 391 -27.56 -9.04 -3.41
N ASP A 392 -27.38 -7.95 -4.13
CA ASP A 392 -28.30 -7.51 -5.16
C ASP A 392 -28.02 -8.22 -6.50
N GLU A 393 -28.78 -7.86 -7.53
CA GLU A 393 -28.61 -8.45 -8.87
C GLU A 393 -27.20 -8.21 -9.44
N ALA A 394 -26.58 -7.06 -9.14
CA ALA A 394 -25.21 -6.77 -9.55
C ALA A 394 -24.23 -7.71 -8.83
N GLY A 395 -24.33 -7.83 -7.50
CA GLY A 395 -23.52 -8.72 -6.68
C GLY A 395 -23.66 -10.20 -7.07
N LEU A 396 -24.86 -10.64 -7.45
CA LEU A 396 -25.10 -12.01 -7.91
C LEU A 396 -24.54 -12.26 -9.31
N ASN A 397 -24.62 -11.27 -10.20
CA ASN A 397 -24.04 -11.37 -11.54
C ASN A 397 -22.50 -11.44 -11.49
N LEU A 398 -21.87 -10.87 -10.46
CA LEU A 398 -20.43 -11.02 -10.25
C LEU A 398 -20.01 -12.48 -10.08
N THR A 399 -20.87 -13.39 -9.61
CA THR A 399 -20.52 -14.82 -9.41
C THR A 399 -20.80 -15.72 -10.62
N LYS A 400 -21.37 -15.17 -11.70
CA LYS A 400 -22.01 -15.94 -12.79
C LYS A 400 -21.04 -16.64 -13.77
N ASP A 401 -19.85 -16.09 -13.99
CA ASP A 401 -18.92 -16.51 -15.06
C ASP A 401 -17.60 -17.16 -14.55
N ARG A 402 -17.64 -17.86 -13.39
CA ARG A 402 -16.55 -18.56 -12.65
C ARG A 402 -15.89 -17.77 -11.53
N HIS A 403 -16.71 -17.13 -10.73
CA HIS A 403 -16.25 -16.25 -9.68
C HIS A 403 -16.80 -16.74 -8.34
N TYR A 404 -15.96 -17.37 -7.55
CA TYR A 404 -16.30 -17.61 -6.16
C TYR A 404 -16.41 -16.25 -5.46
N LEU A 405 -17.49 -16.04 -4.71
CA LEU A 405 -17.54 -14.97 -3.73
C LEU A 405 -16.50 -15.27 -2.65
N SER A 406 -15.38 -14.56 -2.67
CA SER A 406 -14.38 -14.63 -1.61
C SER A 406 -14.94 -13.90 -0.39
N LEU A 407 -14.86 -14.56 0.76
CA LEU A 407 -15.19 -14.01 2.07
C LEU A 407 -14.01 -14.26 3.01
N THR A 408 -13.39 -13.18 3.48
CA THR A 408 -12.38 -13.22 4.54
C THR A 408 -12.62 -12.14 5.57
N PHE A 409 -11.95 -12.31 6.71
CA PHE A 409 -12.06 -11.53 7.93
C PHE A 409 -10.65 -11.08 8.33
N SER A 410 -10.43 -9.92 8.95
CA SER A 410 -9.14 -9.64 9.61
C SER A 410 -8.98 -10.49 10.89
N GLY A 411 -7.82 -10.40 11.55
CA GLY A 411 -7.59 -11.08 12.82
C GLY A 411 -7.69 -12.61 12.81
N ARG A 412 -8.21 -13.17 13.90
CA ARG A 412 -8.40 -14.62 14.08
C ARG A 412 -9.79 -15.00 14.65
N PRO A 413 -10.90 -14.66 13.97
CA PRO A 413 -12.23 -15.15 14.35
C PRO A 413 -12.39 -16.65 14.09
N THR A 414 -13.07 -17.38 14.98
CA THR A 414 -13.53 -18.74 14.70
C THR A 414 -14.93 -18.67 14.09
N ILE A 415 -15.08 -19.15 12.86
CA ILE A 415 -16.37 -19.20 12.16
C ILE A 415 -16.92 -20.63 12.28
N THR A 416 -18.17 -20.76 12.71
CA THR A 416 -18.84 -22.06 12.89
C THR A 416 -19.94 -22.32 11.85
N GLY A 417 -20.33 -21.30 11.11
CA GLY A 417 -21.34 -21.45 10.07
C GLY A 417 -21.41 -20.28 9.09
N ILE A 418 -21.85 -20.59 7.89
CA ILE A 418 -22.16 -19.64 6.82
C ILE A 418 -23.50 -20.08 6.24
N GLN A 419 -24.49 -19.21 6.28
CA GLN A 419 -25.86 -19.55 5.87
C GLN A 419 -26.32 -18.60 4.79
N ILE A 420 -27.06 -19.12 3.82
CA ILE A 420 -27.72 -18.31 2.80
C ILE A 420 -29.23 -18.34 3.07
N TYR A 421 -29.81 -17.16 3.13
CA TYR A 421 -31.23 -16.92 3.13
C TYR A 421 -31.64 -16.36 1.77
N GLU A 422 -32.80 -16.78 1.27
CA GLU A 422 -33.43 -16.10 0.15
C GLU A 422 -34.39 -15.05 0.73
N LEU A 423 -34.13 -13.77 0.48
CA LEU A 423 -35.03 -12.71 0.92
C LEU A 423 -36.24 -12.63 -0.02
N GLY A 424 -37.43 -12.44 0.55
CA GLY A 424 -38.61 -12.11 -0.23
C GLY A 424 -38.45 -10.78 -0.99
N GLU A 425 -39.23 -10.60 -2.05
CA GLU A 425 -39.29 -9.35 -2.82
C GLU A 425 -39.64 -8.13 -1.95
#